data_AF-A0A7W0A6R3-F1
#
_entry.id   AF-A0A7W0A6R3-F1
#
_cell.length_a   1.000
_cell.length_b   1.000
_cell.length_c   1.000
_cell.angle_alpha   90.00
_cell.angle_beta   90.00
_cell.angle_gamma   90.00
#
_symmetry.space_group_name_H-M   'P 1'
#
loop_
_entity.id
_entity.type
_entity.pdbx_description
1 polymer ?
#
loop_
_entity_poly.entity_id
_entity_poly.type
_entity_poly.pdbx_seq_one_letter_code
_entity_poly.pdbx_strand_id
1 'polypeptide(L)'
;MIDDSKLSAGELLAALAGGLLLISMLALHWFSAIAVPIAGDPLAAAAAPGTYSVNAFEAFTFVDIVLVGCVVLLVGEPLTRWLGGGSGGRGAPVLLFAAVLAVALLAFRILLPPGVEGTQAGFQLTVAVERGAFVGLGLALIALIGGYLAMRRQAIDTTARRLRRDR
;
A
#
# COMPACT_ATOMS: atom_id res chain seq x y z
N MET A 1 0.21 -13.76 -24.31
CA MET A 1 -0.69 -14.71 -23.62
C MET A 1 -0.32 -14.65 -22.15
N ILE A 2 -1.26 -14.25 -21.30
CA ILE A 2 -1.06 -14.07 -19.85
C ILE A 2 -1.00 -15.47 -19.23
N ASP A 3 0.09 -15.80 -18.54
CA ASP A 3 0.33 -17.14 -18.00
C ASP A 3 0.13 -17.12 -16.48
N ASP A 4 -1.15 -17.14 -16.06
CA ASP A 4 -1.57 -17.08 -14.65
C ASP A 4 -1.10 -18.30 -13.83
N SER A 5 -0.60 -19.34 -14.49
CA SER A 5 -0.04 -20.54 -13.86
C SER A 5 1.20 -20.27 -13.00
N LYS A 6 1.83 -19.10 -13.18
CA LYS A 6 3.08 -18.71 -12.50
C LYS A 6 2.88 -17.99 -11.17
N LEU A 7 1.65 -17.58 -10.86
CA LEU A 7 1.31 -16.87 -9.63
C LEU A 7 0.39 -17.71 -8.75
N SER A 8 0.66 -17.69 -7.44
CA SER A 8 -0.27 -18.24 -6.47
C SER A 8 -1.46 -17.30 -6.26
N ALA A 9 -2.63 -17.86 -5.90
CA ALA A 9 -3.80 -17.07 -5.54
C ALA A 9 -3.52 -16.05 -4.42
N GLY A 10 -2.60 -16.36 -3.49
CA GLY A 10 -2.16 -15.44 -2.45
C GLY A 10 -1.37 -14.24 -2.99
N GLU A 11 -0.46 -14.46 -3.93
CA GLU A 11 0.29 -13.38 -4.58
C GLU A 11 -0.62 -12.48 -5.41
N LEU A 12 -1.57 -13.07 -6.12
CA LEU A 12 -2.54 -12.31 -6.93
C LEU A 12 -3.45 -11.46 -6.05
N LEU A 13 -3.91 -12.01 -4.93
CA LEU A 13 -4.70 -11.28 -3.94
C LEU A 13 -3.90 -10.15 -3.28
N ALA A 14 -2.63 -10.38 -2.94
CA ALA A 14 -1.73 -9.36 -2.42
C ALA A 14 -1.45 -8.25 -3.44
N ALA A 15 -1.23 -8.61 -4.72
CA ALA A 15 -1.00 -7.67 -5.81
C ALA A 15 -2.24 -6.80 -6.07
N LEU A 16 -3.43 -7.42 -6.13
CA LEU A 16 -4.69 -6.69 -6.31
C LEU A 16 -4.97 -5.73 -5.15
N ALA A 17 -4.78 -6.21 -3.92
CA ALA A 17 -4.96 -5.38 -2.74
C ALA A 17 -3.93 -4.23 -2.68
N GLY A 18 -2.66 -4.49 -3.03
CA GLY A 18 -1.62 -3.47 -3.16
C GLY A 18 -1.91 -2.45 -4.26
N GLY A 19 -2.42 -2.90 -5.41
CA GLY A 19 -2.83 -2.02 -6.51
C GLY A 19 -4.04 -1.16 -6.15
N LEU A 20 -5.05 -1.75 -5.50
CA LEU A 20 -6.18 -1.00 -4.96
C LEU A 20 -5.75 -0.02 -3.87
N LEU A 21 -4.78 -0.41 -3.02
CA LEU A 21 -4.21 0.47 -2.01
C LEU A 21 -3.55 1.67 -2.70
N LEU A 22 -2.73 1.46 -3.74
CA LEU A 22 -2.14 2.53 -4.54
C LEU A 22 -3.21 3.47 -5.13
N ILE A 23 -4.24 2.90 -5.75
CA ILE A 23 -5.34 3.67 -6.34
C ILE A 23 -6.06 4.47 -5.26
N SER A 24 -6.35 3.87 -4.10
CA SER A 24 -7.01 4.56 -2.99
C SER A 24 -6.16 5.69 -2.42
N MET A 25 -4.84 5.52 -2.34
CA MET A 25 -3.91 6.55 -1.88
C MET A 25 -3.90 7.75 -2.84
N LEU A 26 -3.94 7.49 -4.15
CA LEU A 26 -3.93 8.52 -5.19
C LEU A 26 -5.30 9.19 -5.39
N ALA A 27 -6.38 8.41 -5.49
CA ALA A 27 -7.71 8.89 -5.85
C ALA A 27 -8.45 9.57 -4.68
N LEU A 28 -8.20 9.13 -3.45
CA LEU A 28 -8.87 9.67 -2.27
C LEU A 28 -8.04 10.74 -1.55
N HIS A 29 -6.84 11.09 -2.07
CA HIS A 29 -5.95 12.17 -1.62
C HIS A 29 -5.60 12.24 -0.12
N TRP A 30 -6.02 11.28 0.72
CA TRP A 30 -5.71 11.19 2.16
C TRP A 30 -4.24 10.90 2.47
N PHE A 31 -3.50 10.54 1.42
CA PHE A 31 -2.11 10.15 1.48
C PHE A 31 -1.13 11.34 1.46
N SER A 32 -1.57 12.55 1.09
CA SER A 32 -0.77 13.78 1.13
C SER A 32 -1.32 14.75 2.18
N ALA A 33 -0.42 15.31 3.01
CA ALA A 33 -0.77 16.31 4.04
C ALA A 33 -0.71 17.76 3.54
N ILE A 34 -0.41 17.99 2.26
CA ILE A 34 -0.54 19.33 1.68
C ILE A 34 -1.54 19.18 0.54
N ALA A 35 -2.75 19.67 0.79
CA ALA A 35 -3.74 19.92 -0.24
C ALA A 35 -3.07 20.80 -1.30
N VAL A 36 -2.46 20.19 -2.31
CA VAL A 36 -2.11 20.90 -3.55
C VAL A 36 -3.47 21.21 -4.17
N PRO A 37 -3.89 22.47 -4.22
CA PRO A 37 -5.20 22.79 -4.74
C PRO A 37 -5.23 22.41 -6.22
N ILE A 38 -5.92 21.32 -6.56
CA ILE A 38 -6.24 21.00 -7.94
C ILE A 38 -7.31 22.01 -8.35
N ALA A 39 -7.06 22.78 -9.41
CA ALA A 39 -8.02 23.75 -9.93
C ALA A 39 -9.35 23.03 -10.26
N GLY A 40 -10.38 23.29 -9.45
CA GLY A 40 -11.70 22.67 -9.55
C GLY A 40 -12.15 21.82 -8.36
N ASP A 41 -11.30 21.57 -7.36
CA ASP A 41 -11.69 20.87 -6.14
C ASP A 41 -12.37 21.83 -5.13
N PRO A 42 -13.61 21.59 -4.69
CA PRO A 42 -14.26 22.42 -3.68
C PRO A 42 -13.51 22.44 -2.33
N LEU A 43 -12.67 21.44 -2.02
CA LEU A 43 -11.75 21.48 -0.86
C LEU A 43 -10.53 22.36 -1.10
N ALA A 44 -10.08 22.50 -2.35
CA ALA A 44 -8.97 23.39 -2.73
C ALA A 44 -9.34 24.87 -2.63
N ALA A 45 -10.61 25.22 -2.81
CA ALA A 45 -11.11 26.59 -2.73
C ALA A 45 -11.08 27.18 -1.31
N ALA A 46 -10.94 26.35 -0.27
CA ALA A 46 -10.85 26.78 1.13
C ALA A 46 -9.41 26.97 1.62
N ALA A 47 -8.41 26.52 0.86
CA ALA A 47 -7.00 26.75 1.15
C ALA A 47 -6.58 28.11 0.57
N ALA A 48 -6.23 29.06 1.44
CA ALA A 48 -5.82 30.40 1.03
C ALA A 48 -4.68 30.35 -0.01
N PRO A 49 -4.78 31.09 -1.12
CA PRO A 49 -3.72 31.13 -2.12
C PRO A 49 -2.53 31.91 -1.56
N GLY A 50 -1.44 31.24 -1.18
CA GLY A 50 -0.17 31.93 -0.95
C GLY A 50 0.89 31.31 -0.04
N THR A 51 0.65 30.24 0.74
CA THR A 51 1.54 30.01 1.90
C THR A 51 2.53 28.85 1.83
N TYR A 52 2.56 27.99 0.81
CA TYR A 52 3.35 26.75 0.94
C TYR A 52 4.01 26.31 -0.38
N SER A 53 5.14 26.93 -0.74
CA SER A 53 6.12 26.28 -1.63
C SER A 53 6.97 25.30 -0.80
N VAL A 54 6.33 24.26 -0.29
CA VAL A 54 7.03 23.18 0.42
C VAL A 54 7.54 22.22 -0.64
N ASN A 55 8.78 21.76 -0.50
CA ASN A 55 9.37 20.84 -1.46
C ASN A 55 8.50 19.58 -1.57
N ALA A 56 8.42 18.92 -2.73
CA ALA A 56 7.54 17.74 -2.90
C ALA A 56 7.84 16.63 -1.88
N PHE A 57 9.07 16.58 -1.35
CA PHE A 57 9.49 15.69 -0.28
C PHE A 57 9.11 16.14 1.13
N GLU A 58 8.94 17.44 1.37
CA GLU A 58 8.41 17.97 2.63
C GLU A 58 6.89 17.81 2.73
N ALA A 59 6.21 17.59 1.60
CA ALA A 59 4.77 17.31 1.54
C ALA A 59 4.41 15.87 1.95
N PHE A 60 5.38 14.94 1.92
CA PHE A 60 5.20 13.55 2.33
C PHE A 60 5.81 13.31 3.70
N THR A 61 5.03 12.72 4.62
CA THR A 61 5.63 12.24 5.87
C THR A 61 6.53 11.04 5.58
N PHE A 62 7.53 10.78 6.43
CA PHE A 62 8.38 9.58 6.31
C PHE A 62 7.54 8.29 6.22
N VAL A 63 6.41 8.24 6.96
CA VAL A 63 5.43 7.15 6.93
C VAL A 63 4.86 6.95 5.53
N ASP A 64 4.56 8.04 4.81
CA ASP A 64 4.01 7.98 3.46
C ASP A 64 5.02 7.35 2.51
N ILE A 65 6.27 7.81 2.51
CA ILE A 65 7.33 7.26 1.66
C ILE A 65 7.51 5.75 1.87
N VAL A 66 7.51 5.30 3.13
CA VAL A 66 7.63 3.87 3.46
C VAL A 66 6.39 3.10 3.00
N LEU A 67 5.20 3.68 3.11
CA LEU A 67 3.95 3.06 2.65
C LEU A 67 3.92 2.91 1.12
N VAL A 68 4.41 3.90 0.36
CA VAL A 68 4.63 3.76 -1.10
C VAL A 68 5.59 2.60 -1.38
N GLY A 69 6.70 2.52 -0.64
CA GLY A 69 7.64 1.41 -0.77
C GLY A 69 6.97 0.05 -0.56
N CYS A 70 6.10 -0.08 0.45
CA CYS A 70 5.34 -1.30 0.69
C CYS A 70 4.42 -1.64 -0.48
N VAL A 71 3.71 -0.65 -1.02
CA VAL A 71 2.82 -0.82 -2.18
C VAL A 71 3.59 -1.24 -3.43
N VAL A 72 4.74 -0.61 -3.68
CA VAL A 72 5.64 -0.98 -4.77
C VAL A 72 6.11 -2.43 -4.62
N LEU A 73 6.41 -2.90 -3.42
CA LEU A 73 6.77 -4.31 -3.19
C LEU A 73 5.56 -5.24 -3.41
N LEU A 74 4.37 -4.86 -2.94
CA LEU A 74 3.14 -5.64 -3.08
C LEU A 74 2.73 -5.85 -4.54
N VAL A 75 2.94 -4.86 -5.40
CA VAL A 75 2.61 -4.93 -6.83
C VAL A 75 3.81 -5.39 -7.66
N GLY A 76 4.99 -4.89 -7.35
CA GLY A 76 6.21 -5.09 -8.11
C GLY A 76 6.70 -6.53 -8.07
N GLU A 77 6.69 -7.20 -6.91
CA GLU A 77 7.19 -8.58 -6.83
C GLU A 77 6.31 -9.60 -7.57
N PRO A 78 4.97 -9.53 -7.52
CA PRO A 78 4.12 -10.36 -8.36
C PRO A 78 4.27 -10.02 -9.84
N LEU A 79 4.45 -8.73 -10.17
CA LEU A 79 4.61 -8.27 -11.56
C LEU A 79 5.94 -8.76 -12.18
N THR A 80 7.04 -8.72 -11.45
CA THR A 80 8.35 -9.22 -11.94
C THR A 80 8.33 -10.73 -12.13
N ARG A 81 7.64 -11.47 -11.26
CA ARG A 81 7.42 -12.92 -11.41
C ARG A 81 6.55 -13.24 -12.61
N TRP A 82 5.50 -12.46 -12.82
CA TRP A 82 4.62 -12.57 -13.98
C TRP A 82 5.36 -12.32 -15.30
N LEU A 83 6.26 -11.33 -15.33
CA LEU A 83 7.13 -11.02 -16.47
C LEU A 83 8.30 -12.02 -16.66
N GLY A 84 8.42 -13.04 -15.81
CA GLY A 84 9.46 -14.07 -15.91
C GLY A 84 10.83 -13.67 -15.39
N GLY A 85 10.97 -12.52 -14.72
CA GLY A 85 12.24 -12.00 -14.20
C GLY A 85 12.61 -12.44 -12.77
N GLY A 86 11.72 -13.17 -12.07
CA GLY A 86 11.88 -13.45 -10.64
C GLY A 86 12.53 -14.80 -10.31
N SER A 87 13.54 -14.79 -9.42
CA SER A 87 14.01 -16.02 -8.76
C SER A 87 12.88 -16.62 -7.89
N GLY A 88 12.41 -17.80 -8.28
CA GLY A 88 11.14 -18.41 -7.83
C GLY A 88 11.05 -18.86 -6.37
N GLY A 89 11.61 -18.14 -5.41
CA GLY A 89 11.61 -18.57 -4.00
C GLY A 89 11.78 -17.52 -2.92
N ARG A 90 11.77 -16.21 -3.22
CA ARG A 90 11.97 -15.17 -2.19
C ARG A 90 10.87 -14.11 -2.07
N GLY A 91 9.90 -14.10 -2.97
CA GLY A 91 8.86 -13.05 -3.02
C GLY A 91 7.80 -13.16 -1.93
N ALA A 92 7.38 -14.36 -1.52
CA ALA A 92 6.28 -14.49 -0.56
C ALA A 92 6.58 -13.93 0.84
N PRO A 93 7.79 -14.13 1.42
CA PRO A 93 8.17 -13.47 2.68
C PRO A 93 8.24 -11.94 2.55
N VAL A 94 8.70 -11.43 1.41
CA VAL A 94 8.78 -9.99 1.13
C VAL A 94 7.39 -9.37 1.06
N LEU A 95 6.45 -10.04 0.38
CA LEU A 95 5.05 -9.64 0.32
C LEU A 95 4.40 -9.60 1.71
N LEU A 96 4.63 -10.64 2.52
CA LEU A 96 4.11 -10.68 3.88
C LEU A 96 4.69 -9.54 4.73
N PHE A 97 6.00 -9.32 4.67
CA PHE A 97 6.65 -8.25 5.40
C PHE A 97 6.12 -6.87 4.98
N ALA A 98 6.01 -6.62 3.68
CA ALA A 98 5.46 -5.37 3.15
C ALA A 98 4.01 -5.15 3.60
N ALA A 99 3.19 -6.21 3.64
CA ALA A 99 1.81 -6.12 4.12
C ALA A 99 1.72 -5.85 5.63
N VAL A 100 2.52 -6.53 6.46
CA VAL A 100 2.58 -6.27 7.91
C VAL A 100 3.01 -4.83 8.17
N LEU A 101 4.04 -4.37 7.47
CA LEU A 101 4.54 -3.00 7.61
C LEU A 101 3.49 -1.98 7.16
N ALA A 102 2.79 -2.22 6.05
CA ALA A 102 1.70 -1.36 5.60
C ALA A 102 0.56 -1.27 6.63
N VAL A 103 0.15 -2.40 7.21
CA VAL A 103 -0.87 -2.43 8.29
C VAL A 103 -0.40 -1.62 9.50
N ALA A 104 0.84 -1.80 9.94
CA ALA A 104 1.38 -1.08 11.08
C ALA A 104 1.44 0.44 10.84
N LEU A 105 1.88 0.87 9.65
CA LEU A 105 1.94 2.28 9.27
C LEU A 105 0.55 2.91 9.14
N LEU A 106 -0.43 2.18 8.61
CA LEU A 106 -1.81 2.63 8.51
C LEU A 106 -2.49 2.72 9.87
N ALA A 107 -2.28 1.73 10.74
CA ALA A 107 -2.75 1.79 12.12
C ALA A 107 -2.14 2.97 12.88
N PHE A 108 -0.83 3.20 12.72
CA PHE A 108 -0.16 4.38 13.28
C PHE A 108 -0.78 5.68 12.77
N ARG A 109 -1.06 5.78 11.47
CA ARG A 109 -1.67 6.98 10.88
C ARG A 109 -3.12 7.21 11.30
N ILE A 110 -3.88 6.16 11.59
CA ILE A 110 -5.24 6.29 12.16
C ILE A 110 -5.17 6.80 13.60
N LEU A 111 -4.19 6.34 14.39
CA LEU A 111 -4.01 6.79 15.78
C LEU A 111 -3.43 8.21 15.87
N LEU A 112 -2.52 8.56 14.95
CA LEU A 112 -1.90 9.87 14.84
C LEU A 112 -2.17 10.44 13.45
N PRO A 113 -3.40 10.92 13.18
CA PRO A 113 -3.71 11.56 11.91
C PRO A 113 -2.86 12.83 11.74
N PRO A 114 -2.32 13.10 10.55
CA PRO A 114 -1.58 14.33 10.29
C PRO A 114 -2.52 15.53 10.50
N GLY A 115 -2.23 16.33 11.53
CA GLY A 115 -3.07 17.46 11.93
C GLY A 115 -2.83 18.68 11.05
N VAL A 116 -3.90 19.23 10.49
CA VAL A 116 -3.93 20.62 10.01
C VAL A 116 -4.61 21.44 11.09
N GLU A 117 -3.83 22.02 11.99
CA GLU A 117 -4.37 22.77 13.12
C GLU A 117 -5.04 24.08 12.63
N GLY A 118 -6.28 24.32 13.09
CA GLY A 118 -6.81 25.69 13.23
C GLY A 118 -7.83 26.21 12.21
N THR A 119 -8.37 25.43 11.27
CA THR A 119 -9.45 25.91 10.37
C THR A 119 -10.60 24.92 10.20
N GLN A 120 -11.83 25.39 9.95
CA GLN A 120 -12.99 24.52 9.65
C GLN A 120 -12.77 23.65 8.40
N ALA A 121 -11.96 24.13 7.45
CA ALA A 121 -11.47 23.35 6.31
C ALA A 121 -10.54 22.19 6.76
N GLY A 122 -9.71 22.43 7.78
CA GLY A 122 -8.89 21.40 8.43
C GLY A 122 -9.72 20.26 9.02
N PHE A 123 -10.89 20.55 9.63
CA PHE A 123 -11.74 19.51 10.22
C PHE A 123 -12.35 18.55 9.18
N GLN A 124 -12.86 19.06 8.06
CA GLN A 124 -13.41 18.22 6.97
C GLN A 124 -12.30 17.41 6.28
N LEU A 125 -11.11 17.98 6.16
CA LEU A 125 -9.93 17.28 5.64
C LEU A 125 -9.51 16.13 6.56
N THR A 126 -9.53 16.33 7.89
CA THR A 126 -9.24 15.27 8.87
C THR A 126 -10.20 14.09 8.74
N VAL A 127 -11.51 14.33 8.58
CA VAL A 127 -12.52 13.26 8.42
C VAL A 127 -12.34 12.48 7.10
N ALA A 128 -11.98 13.16 6.01
CA ALA A 128 -11.68 12.51 4.73
C ALA A 128 -10.40 11.68 4.82
N VAL A 129 -9.37 12.19 5.50
CA VAL A 129 -8.10 11.50 5.73
C VAL A 129 -8.30 10.25 6.57
N GLU A 130 -9.08 10.36 7.64
CA GLU A 130 -9.41 9.26 8.54
C GLU A 130 -10.18 8.14 7.81
N ARG A 131 -11.24 8.48 7.07
CA ARG A 131 -12.02 7.50 6.29
C ARG A 131 -11.16 6.83 5.21
N GLY A 132 -10.31 7.59 4.51
CA GLY A 132 -9.37 7.05 3.53
C GLY A 132 -8.37 6.08 4.15
N ALA A 133 -7.85 6.40 5.34
CA ALA A 133 -6.94 5.53 6.07
C ALA A 133 -7.60 4.22 6.53
N PHE A 134 -8.88 4.22 6.90
CA PHE A 134 -9.64 3.00 7.20
C PHE A 134 -9.83 2.10 5.98
N VAL A 135 -10.13 2.68 4.81
CA VAL A 135 -10.17 1.94 3.54
C VAL A 135 -8.80 1.36 3.23
N GLY A 136 -7.74 2.16 3.38
CA GLY A 136 -6.37 1.72 3.21
C GLY A 136 -6.00 0.56 4.15
N LEU A 137 -6.40 0.63 5.42
CA LEU A 137 -6.18 -0.43 6.41
C LEU A 137 -6.86 -1.72 6.00
N GLY A 138 -8.11 -1.65 5.54
CA GLY A 138 -8.83 -2.82 5.00
C GLY A 138 -8.09 -3.48 3.85
N LEU A 139 -7.59 -2.68 2.90
CA LEU A 139 -6.80 -3.17 1.76
C LEU A 139 -5.45 -3.77 2.22
N ALA A 140 -4.78 -3.16 3.19
CA ALA A 140 -3.54 -3.69 3.76
C ALA A 140 -3.76 -5.02 4.48
N LEU A 141 -4.90 -5.21 5.17
CA LEU A 141 -5.27 -6.49 5.78
C LEU A 141 -5.56 -7.57 4.72
N ILE A 142 -6.21 -7.22 3.62
CA ILE A 142 -6.39 -8.15 2.49
C ILE A 142 -5.02 -8.53 1.90
N ALA A 143 -4.12 -7.56 1.72
CA ALA A 143 -2.77 -7.83 1.26
C ALA A 143 -1.99 -8.74 2.23
N LEU A 144 -2.20 -8.58 3.54
CA LEU A 144 -1.63 -9.42 4.59
C LEU A 144 -2.09 -10.87 4.47
N ILE A 145 -3.40 -11.08 4.28
CA ILE A 145 -3.98 -12.41 4.05
C ILE A 145 -3.38 -13.03 2.78
N GLY A 146 -3.27 -12.25 1.70
CA GLY A 146 -2.65 -12.68 0.44
C GLY A 146 -1.19 -13.11 0.62
N GLY A 147 -0.38 -12.29 1.28
CA GLY A 147 1.02 -12.57 1.59
C GLY A 147 1.18 -13.82 2.47
N TYR A 148 0.31 -14.00 3.46
CA TYR A 148 0.30 -15.19 4.31
C TYR A 148 -0.03 -16.47 3.52
N LEU A 149 -1.05 -16.43 2.67
CA LEU A 149 -1.42 -17.56 1.81
C LEU A 149 -0.30 -17.93 0.84
N ALA A 150 0.35 -16.92 0.24
CA ALA A 150 1.51 -17.12 -0.63
C ALA A 150 2.66 -17.81 0.13
N MET A 151 2.97 -17.34 1.34
CA MET A 151 4.04 -17.92 2.16
C MET A 151 3.74 -19.36 2.57
N ARG A 152 2.50 -19.66 2.99
CA ARG A 152 2.10 -21.04 3.33
C ARG A 152 2.25 -21.99 2.15
N ARG A 153 1.82 -21.60 0.96
CA ARG A 153 1.94 -22.43 -0.24
C ARG A 153 3.41 -22.72 -0.56
N GLN A 154 4.26 -21.71 -0.46
CA GLN A 154 5.70 -21.87 -0.67
C GLN A 154 6.35 -22.81 0.35
N ALA A 155 5.94 -22.76 1.63
CA ALA A 155 6.42 -23.66 2.67
C ALA A 155 6.03 -25.13 2.39
N ILE A 156 4.82 -25.36 1.89
CA ILE A 156 4.35 -26.69 1.48
C ILE A 156 5.16 -27.22 0.30
N ASP A 157 5.35 -26.40 -0.74
CA ASP A 157 6.07 -26.80 -1.96
C ASP A 157 7.55 -27.10 -1.68
N THR A 158 8.19 -26.31 -0.82
CA THR A 158 9.59 -26.54 -0.40
C THR A 158 9.73 -27.83 0.41
N THR A 159 8.77 -28.14 1.28
CA THR A 159 8.74 -29.40 2.05
C THR A 159 8.52 -30.61 1.13
N ALA A 160 7.57 -30.52 0.20
CA ALA A 160 7.29 -31.59 -0.77
C ALA A 160 8.48 -31.89 -1.69
N ARG A 161 9.23 -30.85 -2.11
CA ARG A 161 10.46 -31.01 -2.92
C ARG A 161 11.58 -31.71 -2.15
N ARG A 162 11.75 -31.42 -0.85
CA ARG A 162 12.73 -32.12 0.00
C ARG A 162 12.40 -33.61 0.11
N LEU A 163 11.14 -33.94 0.40
CA LEU A 163 10.68 -35.34 0.51
C LEU A 163 10.84 -36.16 -0.78
N ARG A 164 10.78 -35.51 -1.96
CA ARG A 164 11.04 -36.17 -3.25
C ARG A 164 12.52 -36.36 -3.55
N ARG A 165 13.41 -35.56 -2.94
CA ARG A 165 14.86 -35.66 -3.14
C ARG A 165 15.48 -36.78 -2.31
N ASP A 166 14.84 -37.14 -1.20
CA ASP A 166 15.32 -38.17 -0.26
C ASP A 166 14.80 -39.58 -0.59
N ARG A 167 14.08 -39.76 -1.70
CA ARG A 167 13.64 -41.05 -2.25
C ARG A 167 14.43 -41.39 -3.51
#